data_AF-A0A9W7T0V1-F1
#
_entry.id   AF-A0A9W7T0V1-F1
#
_cell.length_a   1.000
_cell.length_b   1.000
_cell.length_c   1.000
_cell.angle_alpha   90.00
_cell.angle_beta   90.00
_cell.angle_gamma   90.00
#
_symmetry.space_group_name_H-M   'P 1'
#
loop_
_entity.id
_entity.type
_entity.pdbx_description
1 polymer ?
#
loop_
_entity_poly.entity_id
_entity_poly.type
_entity_poly.pdbx_seq_one_letter_code
_entity_poly.pdbx_strand_id
1 'polypeptide(L)'
;MTAIKKGPPLTAYSWSCRSVILKVGEEEGEILVHESLIRTCSSFFEAALSKPWKESTERTILLPDDEPNIVKLYVQYLYRKQLCIKVVDEHSLKLQNHENHPEFFTLATLYVFGEKIGDIGFKNAVLDAFIQRMNDDTPDGGKRYPVNKVVDIIYRGTMAGSKARQLMLDVHVWRGGSWWITENPEENNKEFLMELSRALMDKRFIPAGATPLALTSIIDGTYHET
;
A
#
# COMPACT_ATOMS: atom_id res chain seq x y z
N MET A 1 -33.71 5.94 60.06
CA MET A 1 -34.06 4.97 59.01
C MET A 1 -34.07 5.71 57.68
N THR A 2 -33.01 5.59 56.89
CA THR A 2 -32.93 6.24 55.57
C THR A 2 -32.57 5.19 54.55
N ALA A 3 -33.49 4.91 53.63
CA ALA A 3 -33.41 3.85 52.65
C ALA A 3 -32.40 4.19 51.55
N ILE A 4 -31.45 3.29 51.29
CA ILE A 4 -30.55 3.36 50.14
C ILE A 4 -31.29 2.80 48.93
N LYS A 5 -31.60 3.66 47.94
CA LYS A 5 -32.14 3.24 46.65
C LYS A 5 -31.08 2.44 45.89
N LYS A 6 -31.37 1.18 45.58
CA LYS A 6 -30.56 0.38 44.65
C LYS A 6 -30.68 0.99 43.24
N GLY A 7 -29.56 1.46 42.71
CA GLY A 7 -29.44 1.82 41.29
C GLY A 7 -29.64 0.59 40.39
N PRO A 8 -29.91 0.80 39.09
CA PRO A 8 -30.10 -0.30 38.15
C PRO A 8 -28.84 -1.17 38.08
N PRO A 9 -28.98 -2.48 37.82
CA PRO A 9 -27.82 -3.35 37.70
C PRO A 9 -26.92 -2.82 36.59
N LEU A 10 -25.66 -2.58 36.92
CA LEU A 10 -24.64 -2.30 35.93
C LEU A 10 -24.59 -3.53 35.00
N THR A 11 -25.09 -3.38 33.78
CA THR A 11 -24.80 -4.32 32.71
C THR A 11 -23.30 -4.40 32.59
N ALA A 12 -22.72 -5.52 33.02
CA ALA A 12 -21.32 -5.81 32.82
C ALA A 12 -21.07 -5.78 31.31
N TYR A 13 -20.48 -4.69 30.83
CA TYR A 13 -19.76 -4.73 29.57
C TYR A 13 -18.71 -5.82 29.76
N SER A 14 -18.96 -6.99 29.18
CA SER A 14 -17.98 -8.04 29.08
C SER A 14 -16.86 -7.46 28.21
N TRP A 15 -15.84 -6.91 28.85
CA TRP A 15 -14.56 -6.66 28.23
C TRP A 15 -13.99 -8.05 27.94
N SER A 16 -14.40 -8.65 26.82
CA SER A 16 -13.81 -9.89 26.37
C SER A 16 -12.35 -9.58 26.03
N CYS A 17 -11.43 -9.81 26.97
CA CYS A 17 -9.99 -9.86 26.74
C CYS A 17 -9.62 -11.11 25.91
N ARG A 18 -10.42 -11.42 24.88
CA ARG A 18 -10.16 -12.52 23.97
C ARG A 18 -9.09 -12.08 23.00
N SER A 19 -8.12 -12.96 22.81
CA SER A 19 -7.04 -12.77 21.85
C SER A 19 -7.17 -13.81 20.74
N VAL A 20 -6.67 -13.44 19.57
CA VAL A 20 -6.53 -14.29 18.40
C VAL A 20 -5.05 -14.42 18.09
N ILE A 21 -4.63 -15.62 17.71
CA ILE A 21 -3.27 -15.92 17.27
C ILE A 21 -3.22 -15.78 15.74
N LEU A 22 -2.32 -14.95 15.24
CA LEU A 22 -1.97 -14.90 13.81
C LEU A 22 -0.70 -15.73 13.63
N LYS A 23 -0.78 -16.82 12.84
CA LYS A 23 0.39 -17.61 12.43
C LYS A 23 0.86 -17.11 11.07
N VAL A 24 2.04 -16.49 11.03
CA VAL A 24 2.53 -15.75 9.86
C VAL A 24 3.80 -16.38 9.28
N GLY A 25 3.81 -16.58 7.96
CA GLY A 25 4.95 -17.14 7.24
C GLY A 25 5.19 -18.64 7.47
N GLU A 26 6.22 -19.18 6.82
CA GLU A 26 6.59 -20.60 6.88
C GLU A 26 7.22 -21.02 8.22
N GLU A 27 7.95 -20.11 8.89
CA GLU A 27 8.57 -20.38 10.20
C GLU A 27 7.60 -20.22 11.39
N GLU A 28 6.28 -20.22 11.14
CA GLU A 28 5.19 -20.13 12.13
C GLU A 28 5.42 -19.06 13.23
N GLY A 29 5.70 -17.82 12.83
CA GLY A 29 5.73 -16.70 13.77
C GLY A 29 4.33 -16.42 14.34
N GLU A 30 4.13 -16.64 15.64
CA GLU A 30 2.85 -16.35 16.31
C GLU A 30 2.78 -14.89 16.80
N ILE A 31 1.69 -14.21 16.45
CA ILE A 31 1.39 -12.84 16.91
C ILE A 31 0.02 -12.84 17.59
N LEU A 32 -0.02 -12.50 18.88
CA LEU A 32 -1.27 -12.32 19.62
C LEU A 32 -1.86 -10.92 19.42
N VAL A 33 -3.15 -10.86 19.10
CA VAL A 33 -3.90 -9.60 18.91
C VAL A 33 -5.24 -9.68 19.60
N HIS A 34 -5.73 -8.58 20.18
CA HIS A 34 -7.08 -8.55 20.76
C HIS A 34 -8.15 -8.73 19.67
N GLU A 35 -9.04 -9.70 19.89
CA GLU A 35 -10.08 -10.11 18.94
C GLU A 35 -10.97 -8.93 18.55
N SER A 36 -11.44 -8.17 19.55
CA SER A 36 -12.31 -7.01 19.32
C SER A 36 -11.67 -5.95 18.42
N LEU A 37 -10.37 -5.73 18.58
CA LEU A 37 -9.63 -4.72 17.84
C LEU A 37 -9.48 -5.08 16.37
N ILE A 38 -9.03 -6.31 16.10
CA ILE A 38 -8.75 -6.76 14.73
C ILE A 38 -10.04 -6.96 13.91
N ARG A 39 -11.11 -7.43 14.57
CA ARG A 39 -12.45 -7.57 13.98
C ARG A 39 -13.07 -6.25 13.60
N THR A 40 -13.00 -5.25 14.50
CA THR A 40 -13.62 -3.94 14.27
C THR A 40 -13.01 -3.22 13.06
N CYS A 41 -11.71 -3.41 12.81
CA CYS A 41 -11.00 -2.67 11.77
C CYS A 41 -10.99 -3.37 10.40
N SER A 42 -11.13 -4.70 10.37
CA SER A 42 -10.94 -5.50 9.15
C SER A 42 -12.12 -6.41 8.86
N SER A 43 -12.68 -6.27 7.67
CA SER A 43 -13.76 -7.12 7.17
C SER A 43 -13.33 -8.57 6.98
N PHE A 44 -12.07 -8.81 6.62
CA PHE A 44 -11.50 -10.16 6.52
C PHE A 44 -11.49 -10.85 7.88
N PHE A 45 -10.92 -10.22 8.91
CA PHE A 45 -10.82 -10.81 10.24
C PHE A 45 -12.20 -10.94 10.91
N GLU A 46 -13.11 -9.99 10.67
CA GLU A 46 -14.51 -10.10 11.09
C GLU A 46 -15.19 -11.33 10.46
N ALA A 47 -15.02 -11.53 9.15
CA ALA A 47 -15.61 -12.67 8.45
C ALA A 47 -15.00 -14.01 8.90
N ALA A 48 -13.69 -14.06 9.10
CA ALA A 48 -12.96 -15.26 9.54
C ALA A 48 -13.38 -15.71 10.95
N LEU A 49 -13.64 -14.76 11.86
CA LEU A 49 -13.96 -15.05 13.26
C LEU A 49 -15.46 -15.19 13.54
N SER A 50 -16.32 -14.70 12.64
CA SER A 50 -17.79 -14.76 12.81
C SER A 50 -18.42 -16.06 12.35
N LYS A 51 -17.80 -16.74 11.38
CA LYS A 51 -18.36 -17.98 10.82
C LYS A 51 -17.96 -19.19 11.69
N PRO A 52 -18.71 -20.31 11.67
CA PRO A 52 -18.38 -21.53 12.40
C PRO A 52 -17.24 -22.30 11.71
N TRP A 53 -16.12 -21.61 11.49
CA TRP A 53 -14.94 -22.15 10.83
C TRP A 53 -13.92 -22.62 11.88
N LYS A 54 -12.90 -23.35 11.43
CA LYS A 54 -11.84 -23.87 12.31
C LYS A 54 -11.16 -22.71 13.05
N GLU A 55 -10.94 -21.60 12.36
CA GLU A 55 -10.35 -20.36 12.87
C GLU A 55 -11.20 -19.71 13.98
N SER A 56 -12.52 -19.83 13.90
CA SER A 56 -13.41 -19.33 14.96
C SER A 56 -13.41 -20.26 16.18
N THR A 57 -13.21 -21.56 15.98
CA THR A 57 -13.12 -22.52 17.10
C THR A 57 -11.76 -22.44 17.78
N GLU A 58 -10.69 -22.37 16.99
CA GLU A 58 -9.29 -22.42 17.45
C GLU A 58 -8.69 -21.04 17.74
N ARG A 59 -9.41 -19.95 17.41
CA ARG A 59 -8.96 -18.55 17.54
C ARG A 59 -7.57 -18.32 16.96
N THR A 60 -7.28 -19.02 15.87
CA THR A 60 -6.00 -19.01 15.17
C THR A 60 -6.28 -18.76 13.70
N ILE A 61 -5.60 -17.76 13.12
CA ILE A 61 -5.73 -17.41 11.69
C ILE A 61 -4.37 -17.60 11.04
N LEU A 62 -4.37 -18.37 9.95
CA LEU A 62 -3.17 -18.67 9.18
C LEU A 62 -2.97 -17.61 8.09
N LEU A 63 -1.75 -17.08 8.02
CA LEU A 63 -1.29 -16.09 7.06
C LEU A 63 0.05 -16.58 6.45
N PRO A 64 0.04 -17.73 5.74
CA PRO A 64 1.27 -18.40 5.31
C PRO A 64 2.04 -17.61 4.25
N ASP A 65 1.32 -16.89 3.38
CA ASP A 65 1.93 -16.12 2.27
C ASP A 65 2.32 -14.69 2.69
N ASP A 66 2.04 -14.27 3.93
CA ASP A 66 2.30 -12.91 4.39
C ASP A 66 3.64 -12.82 5.13
N GLU A 67 4.31 -11.69 4.96
CA GLU A 67 5.57 -11.42 5.64
C GLU A 67 5.36 -11.08 7.13
N PRO A 68 6.07 -11.74 8.06
CA PRO A 68 5.93 -11.47 9.50
C PRO A 68 6.11 -10.00 9.89
N ASN A 69 7.01 -9.27 9.22
CA ASN A 69 7.24 -7.85 9.49
C ASN A 69 6.04 -6.97 9.10
N ILE A 70 5.39 -7.28 7.98
CA ILE A 70 4.21 -6.55 7.50
C ILE A 70 3.04 -6.73 8.46
N VAL A 71 2.80 -7.97 8.92
CA VAL A 71 1.74 -8.25 9.90
C VAL A 71 2.07 -7.59 11.25
N LYS A 72 3.33 -7.60 11.70
CA LYS A 72 3.76 -6.89 12.92
C LYS A 72 3.49 -5.38 12.85
N LEU A 73 3.81 -4.74 11.72
CA LEU A 73 3.56 -3.31 11.50
C LEU A 73 2.06 -2.99 11.49
N TYR A 74 1.23 -3.84 10.87
CA TYR A 74 -0.22 -3.71 10.93
C TYR A 74 -0.74 -3.82 12.37
N VAL A 75 -0.28 -4.83 13.13
CA VAL A 75 -0.68 -5.00 14.54
C VAL A 75 -0.24 -3.80 15.39
N GLN A 76 0.98 -3.29 15.18
CA GLN A 76 1.44 -2.07 15.85
C GLN A 76 0.53 -0.87 15.51
N TYR A 77 0.14 -0.72 14.24
CA TYR A 77 -0.80 0.30 13.83
C TYR A 77 -2.16 0.13 14.52
N LEU A 78 -2.69 -1.10 14.65
CA LEU A 78 -3.97 -1.31 15.31
C LEU A 78 -4.01 -0.74 16.72
N TYR A 79 -2.93 -0.90 17.49
CA TYR A 79 -2.82 -0.39 18.85
C TYR A 79 -2.48 1.09 18.94
N ARG A 80 -1.60 1.60 18.07
CA ARG A 80 -1.08 2.98 18.17
C ARG A 80 -1.85 3.98 17.31
N LYS A 81 -2.60 3.49 16.33
CA LYS A 81 -3.20 4.28 15.23
C LYS A 81 -2.17 5.15 14.50
N GLN A 82 -0.92 4.71 14.48
CA GLN A 82 0.21 5.36 13.84
C GLN A 82 1.13 4.32 13.22
N LEU A 83 1.53 4.55 11.97
CA LEU A 83 2.51 3.71 11.25
C LEU A 83 3.92 4.16 11.60
N CYS A 84 4.66 3.32 12.33
CA CYS A 84 6.05 3.56 12.68
C CYS A 84 6.97 2.78 11.74
N ILE A 85 7.22 3.32 10.55
CA ILE A 85 8.12 2.68 9.58
C ILE A 85 9.56 3.07 9.94
N LYS A 86 10.25 2.15 10.60
CA LYS A 86 11.70 2.24 10.79
C LYS A 86 12.37 1.85 9.47
N VAL A 87 13.41 2.59 9.10
CA VAL A 87 14.25 2.22 7.95
C VAL A 87 14.80 0.83 8.23
N VAL A 88 14.35 -0.16 7.47
CA VAL A 88 14.91 -1.51 7.51
C VAL A 88 16.22 -1.45 6.73
N ASP A 89 17.25 -2.11 7.24
CA ASP A 89 18.53 -2.25 6.56
C ASP A 89 18.32 -2.75 5.13
N GLU A 90 18.93 -2.07 4.15
CA GLU A 90 18.75 -2.28 2.71
C GLU A 90 19.07 -3.74 2.31
N HIS A 91 20.04 -4.35 3.01
CA HIS A 91 20.41 -5.76 2.88
C HIS A 91 19.29 -6.74 3.26
N SER A 92 18.42 -6.37 4.21
CA SER A 92 17.34 -7.26 4.69
C SER A 92 16.20 -7.41 3.67
N LEU A 93 16.05 -6.45 2.75
CA LEU A 93 15.01 -6.49 1.72
C LEU A 93 15.48 -7.15 0.41
N LYS A 94 16.71 -7.69 0.37
CA LYS A 94 17.36 -8.20 -0.86
C LYS A 94 17.30 -7.20 -2.03
N LEU A 95 17.23 -5.91 -1.71
CA LEU A 95 17.17 -4.83 -2.71
C LEU A 95 18.59 -4.53 -3.17
N GLN A 96 19.14 -5.38 -4.03
CA GLN A 96 20.39 -5.04 -4.71
C GLN A 96 20.05 -4.06 -5.84
N ASN A 97 20.66 -2.86 -5.81
CA ASN A 97 20.66 -1.88 -6.89
C ASN A 97 19.32 -1.18 -7.22
N HIS A 98 18.42 -0.97 -6.26
CA HIS A 98 17.17 -0.27 -6.54
C HIS A 98 17.24 1.23 -6.26
N GLU A 99 16.83 2.05 -7.24
CA GLU A 99 16.60 3.50 -7.12
C GLU A 99 15.54 3.87 -6.05
N ASN A 100 14.84 2.88 -5.51
CA ASN A 100 13.81 3.06 -4.50
C ASN A 100 14.38 2.88 -3.10
N HIS A 101 13.96 3.74 -2.19
CA HIS A 101 14.29 3.59 -0.79
C HIS A 101 13.49 2.47 -0.11
N PRO A 102 14.09 1.71 0.82
CA PRO A 102 13.48 0.60 1.58
C PRO A 102 12.07 0.88 2.14
N GLU A 103 11.83 2.11 2.59
CA GLU A 103 10.55 2.53 3.14
C GLU A 103 9.38 2.41 2.15
N PHE A 104 9.59 2.68 0.87
CA PHE A 104 8.51 2.65 -0.12
C PHE A 104 8.10 1.23 -0.49
N PHE A 105 9.03 0.27 -0.45
CA PHE A 105 8.70 -1.15 -0.57
C PHE A 105 7.81 -1.60 0.58
N THR A 106 8.20 -1.26 1.81
CA THR A 106 7.42 -1.58 3.00
C THR A 106 6.02 -0.97 2.90
N LEU A 107 5.91 0.30 2.50
CA LEU A 107 4.64 0.98 2.30
C LEU A 107 3.76 0.33 1.22
N ALA A 108 4.34 -0.05 0.08
CA ALA A 108 3.57 -0.73 -0.96
C ALA A 108 3.03 -2.08 -0.50
N THR A 109 3.88 -2.89 0.15
CA THR A 109 3.46 -4.19 0.68
C THR A 109 2.42 -4.04 1.78
N LEU A 110 2.53 -3.04 2.67
CA LEU A 110 1.50 -2.73 3.67
C LEU A 110 0.17 -2.35 3.01
N TYR A 111 0.18 -1.56 1.94
CA TYR A 111 -1.04 -1.18 1.24
C TYR A 111 -1.74 -2.40 0.64
N VAL A 112 -0.99 -3.28 -0.04
CA VAL A 112 -1.49 -4.54 -0.61
C VAL A 112 -2.03 -5.46 0.47
N PHE A 113 -1.35 -5.56 1.61
CA PHE A 113 -1.86 -6.29 2.77
C PHE A 113 -3.18 -5.68 3.28
N GLY A 114 -3.28 -4.35 3.31
CA GLY A 114 -4.50 -3.62 3.64
C GLY A 114 -5.67 -3.92 2.70
N GLU A 115 -5.40 -4.12 1.40
CA GLU A 115 -6.41 -4.58 0.44
C GLU A 115 -6.89 -5.99 0.77
N LYS A 116 -5.95 -6.91 1.03
CA LYS A 116 -6.25 -8.30 1.40
C LYS A 116 -7.16 -8.39 2.62
N ILE A 117 -6.87 -7.63 3.67
CA ILE A 117 -7.62 -7.69 4.92
C ILE A 117 -8.83 -6.75 4.95
N GLY A 118 -9.00 -5.89 3.94
CA GLY A 118 -10.12 -4.96 3.84
C GLY A 118 -10.19 -3.91 4.96
N ASP A 119 -9.05 -3.44 5.47
CA ASP A 119 -8.99 -2.35 6.46
C ASP A 119 -8.76 -1.00 5.76
N ILE A 120 -9.84 -0.24 5.58
CA ILE A 120 -9.82 1.06 4.88
C ILE A 120 -9.03 2.10 5.69
N GLY A 121 -9.17 2.10 7.03
CA GLY A 121 -8.48 3.06 7.89
C GLY A 121 -6.97 2.88 7.82
N PHE A 122 -6.53 1.62 7.81
CA PHE A 122 -5.13 1.26 7.61
C PHE A 122 -4.61 1.66 6.23
N LYS A 123 -5.34 1.35 5.15
CA LYS A 123 -4.95 1.75 3.79
C LYS A 123 -4.76 3.26 3.66
N ASN A 124 -5.66 4.05 4.23
CA ASN A 124 -5.53 5.51 4.23
C ASN A 124 -4.28 5.96 5.00
N ALA A 125 -4.01 5.38 6.17
CA ALA A 125 -2.80 5.69 6.93
C ALA A 125 -1.51 5.34 6.15
N VAL A 126 -1.52 4.27 5.34
CA VAL A 126 -0.40 3.92 4.47
C VAL A 126 -0.21 4.96 3.36
N LEU A 127 -1.29 5.46 2.75
CA LEU A 127 -1.21 6.54 1.75
C LEU A 127 -0.69 7.85 2.36
N ASP A 128 -1.16 8.20 3.56
CA ASP A 128 -0.65 9.36 4.29
C ASP A 128 0.86 9.22 4.56
N ALA A 129 1.31 8.02 4.91
CA ALA A 129 2.72 7.74 5.12
C ALA A 129 3.55 7.82 3.82
N PHE A 130 3.02 7.38 2.67
CA PHE A 130 3.66 7.64 1.36
C PHE A 130 3.85 9.14 1.14
N ILE A 131 2.79 9.92 1.31
CA ILE A 131 2.80 11.37 1.08
C ILE A 131 3.78 12.06 2.03
N GLN A 132 3.78 11.68 3.30
CA GLN A 132 4.74 12.21 4.27
C GLN A 132 6.19 11.93 3.83
N ARG A 133 6.51 10.69 3.46
CA ARG A 133 7.87 10.30 3.07
C ARG A 133 8.37 10.98 1.81
N MET A 134 7.47 11.23 0.85
CA MET A 134 7.82 12.00 -0.35
C MET A 134 8.07 13.47 -0.06
N ASN A 135 7.51 14.00 1.04
CA ASN A 135 7.67 15.38 1.45
C ASN A 135 8.77 15.59 2.50
N ASP A 136 9.28 14.54 3.12
CA ASP A 136 10.41 14.61 4.04
C ASP A 136 11.67 15.13 3.31
N ASP A 137 12.49 15.90 4.02
CA ASP A 137 13.80 16.32 3.50
C ASP A 137 14.80 15.18 3.70
N THR A 138 15.58 14.90 2.67
CA THR A 138 16.67 13.93 2.78
C THR A 138 17.97 14.60 3.22
N PRO A 139 18.94 13.85 3.80
CA PRO A 139 20.23 14.41 4.18
C PRO A 139 21.01 15.08 3.03
N ASP A 140 20.77 14.63 1.80
CA ASP A 140 21.33 15.18 0.56
C ASP A 140 20.52 16.34 -0.03
N GLY A 141 19.45 16.80 0.65
CA GLY A 141 18.63 17.94 0.24
C GLY A 141 17.66 17.65 -0.92
N GLY A 142 17.51 16.38 -1.29
CA GLY A 142 16.61 15.91 -2.33
C GLY A 142 15.22 15.50 -1.81
N LYS A 143 14.42 14.98 -2.74
CA LYS A 143 13.14 14.32 -2.46
C LYS A 143 13.18 12.90 -3.01
N ARG A 144 12.47 12.00 -2.33
CA ARG A 144 12.43 10.58 -2.67
C ARG A 144 11.04 10.23 -3.16
N TYR A 145 10.95 9.42 -4.20
CA TYR A 145 9.67 9.06 -4.79
C TYR A 145 9.60 7.55 -5.07
N PRO A 146 8.40 6.95 -4.97
CA PRO A 146 8.19 5.56 -5.35
C PRO A 146 8.24 5.42 -6.88
N VAL A 147 9.15 4.58 -7.38
CA VAL A 147 9.36 4.28 -8.81
C VAL A 147 9.41 2.78 -9.05
N ASN A 148 9.54 2.34 -10.30
CA ASN A 148 9.90 0.97 -10.69
C ASN A 148 9.15 -0.12 -9.89
N LYS A 149 9.88 -0.89 -9.06
CA LYS A 149 9.36 -2.05 -8.36
C LYS A 149 8.27 -1.71 -7.33
N VAL A 150 8.30 -0.52 -6.73
CA VAL A 150 7.24 -0.05 -5.83
C VAL A 150 5.92 0.10 -6.59
N VAL A 151 5.97 0.70 -7.78
CA VAL A 151 4.81 0.82 -8.67
C VAL A 151 4.30 -0.56 -9.07
N ASP A 152 5.19 -1.49 -9.43
CA ASP A 152 4.82 -2.85 -9.79
C ASP A 152 4.11 -3.59 -8.65
N ILE A 153 4.58 -3.46 -7.39
CA ILE A 153 3.91 -4.05 -6.21
C ILE A 153 2.49 -3.49 -6.08
N ILE A 154 2.33 -2.17 -6.15
CA ILE A 154 1.01 -1.53 -6.07
C ILE A 154 0.08 -2.01 -7.18
N TYR A 155 0.54 -2.04 -8.43
CA TYR A 155 -0.31 -2.44 -9.56
C TYR A 155 -0.69 -3.92 -9.50
N ARG A 156 0.26 -4.81 -9.18
CA ARG A 156 -0.04 -6.25 -9.06
C ARG A 156 -0.94 -6.58 -7.88
N GLY A 157 -0.81 -5.84 -6.78
CA GLY A 157 -1.54 -6.13 -5.54
C GLY A 157 -2.84 -5.35 -5.37
N THR A 158 -3.27 -4.57 -6.36
CA THR A 158 -4.51 -3.76 -6.27
C THR A 158 -5.33 -3.86 -7.55
N MET A 159 -6.64 -3.61 -7.45
CA MET A 159 -7.53 -3.54 -8.61
C MET A 159 -7.51 -2.16 -9.28
N ALA A 160 -8.00 -2.10 -10.52
CA ALA A 160 -8.25 -0.83 -11.21
C ALA A 160 -9.16 0.09 -10.35
N GLY A 161 -8.85 1.39 -10.33
CA GLY A 161 -9.53 2.38 -9.50
C GLY A 161 -9.00 2.51 -8.06
N SER A 162 -8.01 1.70 -7.66
CA SER A 162 -7.31 1.85 -6.38
C SER A 162 -6.69 3.24 -6.21
N LYS A 163 -6.82 3.81 -5.00
CA LYS A 163 -6.21 5.10 -4.65
C LYS A 163 -4.69 5.05 -4.62
N ALA A 164 -4.09 3.88 -4.34
CA ALA A 164 -2.64 3.74 -4.44
C ALA A 164 -2.15 3.82 -5.89
N ARG A 165 -2.87 3.23 -6.86
CA ARG A 165 -2.54 3.38 -8.29
C ARG A 165 -2.64 4.85 -8.72
N GLN A 166 -3.71 5.53 -8.30
CA GLN A 166 -3.88 6.97 -8.55
C GLN A 166 -2.71 7.79 -7.98
N LEU A 167 -2.27 7.51 -6.75
CA LEU A 167 -1.12 8.19 -6.15
C LEU A 167 0.17 7.96 -6.96
N MET A 168 0.42 6.73 -7.42
CA MET A 168 1.59 6.43 -8.27
C MET A 168 1.54 7.27 -9.55
N LEU A 169 0.39 7.30 -10.24
CA LEU A 169 0.22 8.10 -11.46
C LEU A 169 0.44 9.59 -11.20
N ASP A 170 -0.21 10.15 -10.18
CA ASP A 170 -0.10 11.58 -9.85
C ASP A 170 1.36 11.96 -9.60
N VAL A 171 2.09 11.16 -8.81
CA VAL A 171 3.50 11.41 -8.52
C VAL A 171 4.35 11.40 -9.81
N HIS A 172 4.14 10.44 -10.71
CA HIS A 172 4.92 10.35 -11.95
C HIS A 172 4.57 11.47 -12.95
N VAL A 173 3.30 11.85 -13.05
CA VAL A 173 2.85 12.95 -13.92
C VAL A 173 3.40 14.30 -13.45
N TRP A 174 3.43 14.54 -12.15
CA TRP A 174 3.78 15.86 -11.59
C TRP A 174 5.25 16.01 -11.20
N ARG A 175 5.96 14.92 -10.93
CA ARG A 175 7.35 14.93 -10.43
C ARG A 175 8.31 14.08 -11.26
N GLY A 176 7.78 13.19 -12.11
CA GLY A 176 8.57 12.19 -12.79
C GLY A 176 9.39 12.74 -13.96
N GLY A 177 10.51 12.07 -14.21
CA GLY A 177 11.32 12.23 -15.41
C GLY A 177 11.38 10.93 -16.20
N SER A 178 11.83 10.98 -17.46
CA SER A 178 11.94 9.78 -18.30
C SER A 178 12.85 8.71 -17.69
N TRP A 179 13.85 9.11 -16.89
CA TRP A 179 14.76 8.21 -16.20
C TRP A 179 14.11 7.39 -15.08
N TRP A 180 12.86 7.68 -14.67
CA TRP A 180 12.10 6.84 -13.73
C TRP A 180 11.47 5.61 -14.39
N ILE A 181 11.50 5.55 -15.72
CA ILE A 181 10.96 4.44 -16.51
C ILE A 181 12.15 3.67 -17.06
N THR A 182 12.28 2.39 -16.69
CA THR A 182 13.40 1.56 -17.16
C THR A 182 13.37 1.42 -18.68
N GLU A 183 14.53 1.41 -19.33
CA GLU A 183 14.64 1.19 -20.78
C GLU A 183 14.14 -0.19 -21.20
N ASN A 184 14.31 -1.21 -20.35
CA ASN A 184 13.78 -2.54 -20.55
C ASN A 184 12.26 -2.56 -20.35
N PRO A 185 11.44 -2.75 -21.42
CA PRO A 185 9.99 -2.68 -21.30
C PRO A 185 9.39 -3.77 -20.40
N GLU A 186 10.05 -4.93 -20.28
CA GLU A 186 9.56 -6.06 -19.48
C GLU A 186 9.73 -5.85 -17.96
N GLU A 187 10.54 -4.87 -17.55
CA GLU A 187 10.73 -4.50 -16.15
C GLU A 187 9.70 -3.47 -15.67
N ASN A 188 8.97 -2.86 -16.60
CA ASN A 188 7.94 -1.88 -16.28
C ASN A 188 6.56 -2.53 -16.20
N ASN A 189 5.73 -2.04 -15.27
CA ASN A 189 4.35 -2.50 -15.18
C ASN A 189 3.53 -1.98 -16.38
N LYS A 190 3.01 -2.90 -17.20
CA LYS A 190 2.34 -2.57 -18.48
C LYS A 190 1.03 -1.78 -18.29
N GLU A 191 0.25 -2.10 -17.25
CA GLU A 191 -0.96 -1.35 -16.91
C GLU A 191 -0.63 0.08 -16.49
N PHE A 192 0.40 0.23 -15.65
CA PHE A 192 0.88 1.54 -15.23
C PHE A 192 1.36 2.39 -16.41
N LEU A 193 2.21 1.85 -17.30
CA LEU A 193 2.70 2.60 -18.46
C LEU A 193 1.56 3.05 -19.39
N MET A 194 0.55 2.19 -19.58
CA MET A 194 -0.64 2.55 -20.34
C MET A 194 -1.38 3.72 -19.69
N GLU A 195 -1.69 3.63 -18.39
CA GLU A 195 -2.39 4.71 -17.66
C GLU A 195 -1.57 6.00 -17.60
N LEU A 196 -0.25 5.90 -17.37
CA LEU A 196 0.67 7.04 -17.34
C LEU A 196 0.72 7.74 -18.70
N SER A 197 0.83 6.99 -19.81
CA SER A 197 0.86 7.58 -21.15
C SER A 197 -0.40 8.39 -21.46
N ARG A 198 -1.58 7.88 -21.07
CA ARG A 198 -2.86 8.57 -21.22
C ARG A 198 -2.90 9.83 -20.34
N ALA A 199 -2.52 9.72 -19.07
CA ALA A 199 -2.51 10.85 -18.14
C ALA A 199 -1.56 11.97 -18.60
N LEU A 200 -0.39 11.61 -19.15
CA LEU A 200 0.55 12.58 -19.72
C LEU A 200 -0.02 13.24 -20.99
N MET A 201 -0.70 12.49 -21.86
CA MET A 201 -1.37 13.06 -23.05
C MET A 201 -2.47 14.05 -22.67
N ASP A 202 -3.26 13.74 -21.64
CA ASP A 202 -4.34 14.61 -21.14
C ASP A 202 -3.78 15.90 -20.50
N LYS A 203 -2.54 15.86 -19.97
CA LYS A 203 -1.87 17.01 -19.33
C LYS A 203 -0.96 17.80 -20.25
N ARG A 204 -0.51 17.21 -21.36
CA ARG A 204 0.45 17.83 -22.27
C ARG A 204 -0.14 19.13 -22.84
N PHE A 205 0.62 20.21 -22.69
CA PHE A 205 0.32 21.46 -23.38
C PHE A 205 0.44 21.26 -24.89
N ILE A 206 -0.62 21.60 -25.62
CA ILE A 206 -0.62 21.71 -27.07
C ILE A 206 -0.57 23.22 -27.39
N PRO A 207 0.57 23.76 -27.88
CA PRO A 207 0.64 25.16 -28.23
C PRO A 207 -0.43 25.51 -29.27
N ALA A 208 -1.15 26.60 -29.06
CA ALA A 208 -2.10 27.11 -30.04
C ALA A 208 -1.35 27.40 -31.35
N GLY A 209 -1.76 26.75 -32.44
CA GLY A 209 -1.08 26.85 -33.74
C GLY A 209 0.09 25.89 -33.95
N ALA A 210 0.36 24.97 -33.01
CA ALA A 210 1.25 23.85 -33.27
C ALA A 210 0.63 22.95 -34.33
N THR A 211 1.09 23.08 -35.57
CA THR A 211 0.99 21.97 -36.52
C THR A 211 1.87 20.85 -35.95
N PRO A 212 1.33 19.66 -35.65
CA PRO A 212 2.19 18.52 -35.35
C PRO A 212 3.07 18.35 -36.58
N LEU A 213 4.40 18.45 -36.39
CA LEU A 213 5.44 18.40 -37.41
C LEU A 213 4.92 17.85 -38.75
N ALA A 214 4.61 18.78 -39.65
CA ALA A 214 4.61 18.60 -41.08
C ALA A 214 3.94 17.33 -41.65
N LEU A 215 2.70 17.02 -41.30
CA LEU A 215 1.88 16.05 -42.08
C LEU A 215 1.76 16.44 -43.57
N THR A 216 2.00 17.71 -43.92
CA THR A 216 2.06 18.21 -45.29
C THR A 216 3.44 18.05 -45.96
N SER A 217 4.53 17.81 -45.23
CA SER A 217 5.84 17.46 -45.82
C SER A 217 6.12 15.94 -45.80
N ILE A 218 5.16 15.13 -45.35
CA ILE A 218 5.26 13.66 -45.31
C ILE A 218 5.36 13.02 -46.71
N ILE A 219 5.12 13.78 -47.78
CA ILE A 219 5.29 13.30 -49.16
C ILE A 219 6.78 13.04 -49.49
N ASP A 220 7.73 13.58 -48.72
CA ASP A 220 9.17 13.51 -49.03
C ASP A 220 9.93 12.31 -48.39
N GLY A 221 9.25 11.21 -48.07
CA GLY A 221 9.90 9.89 -47.89
C GLY A 221 10.84 9.71 -46.70
N THR A 222 10.78 10.57 -45.68
CA THR A 222 11.74 10.61 -44.56
C THR A 222 11.55 9.54 -43.47
N TYR A 223 10.61 8.61 -43.65
CA TYR A 223 10.37 7.46 -42.76
C TYR A 223 10.56 6.11 -43.45
N HIS A 224 11.20 6.10 -44.62
CA HIS A 224 11.63 4.85 -45.25
C HIS A 224 12.95 4.40 -44.60
N GLU A 225 12.95 3.17 -44.07
CA GLU A 225 14.18 2.50 -43.66
C GLU A 225 15.09 2.34 -44.89
N THR A 226 16.37 2.73 -44.76
CA THR A 226 17.42 2.45 -45.75
C THR A 226 18.06 1.10 -45.52
#